data_AF-A0A8T7CVI6-F1
#
_entry.id   AF-A0A8T7CVI6-F1
#
_cell.length_a   1.000
_cell.length_b   1.000
_cell.length_c   1.000
_cell.angle_alpha   90.00
_cell.angle_beta   90.00
_cell.angle_gamma   90.00
#
_symmetry.space_group_name_H-M   'P 1'
#
loop_
_entity.id
_entity.type
_entity.pdbx_description
1 polymer ?
#
loop_
_entity_poly.entity_id
_entity_poly.type
_entity_poly.pdbx_seq_one_letter_code
_entity_poly.pdbx_strand_id
1 'polypeptide(L)'
;MEITGPLNIGVLDNDSGGREIHLSFKADFRILNLQQQSQSFQEFIKTLINEIHKLDESDANRQGMTTILQICEQLQPHIDANELPLEETIVVNVQSHNPFGNIKISG
;
A
#
# COMPACT_ATOMS: atom_id res chain seq x y z
N MET A 1 2.72 14.42 7.71
CA MET A 1 1.62 14.41 6.74
C MET A 1 0.70 13.27 7.10
N GLU A 2 -0.60 13.54 7.20
CA GLU A 2 -1.61 12.55 7.53
C GLU A 2 -2.36 12.21 6.24
N ILE A 3 -2.26 10.96 5.80
CA ILE A 3 -2.99 10.48 4.61
C ILE A 3 -4.23 9.76 5.13
N THR A 4 -5.38 10.40 5.01
CA THR A 4 -6.66 9.78 5.34
C THR A 4 -7.09 8.86 4.21
N GLY A 5 -7.29 7.58 4.52
CA GLY A 5 -7.70 6.59 3.52
C GLY A 5 -8.31 5.34 4.15
N PRO A 6 -8.62 4.32 3.32
CA PRO A 6 -9.25 3.08 3.72
C PRO A 6 -8.31 2.14 4.49
N LEU A 7 -7.01 2.45 4.53
CA LEU A 7 -5.98 1.63 5.16
C LEU A 7 -5.48 2.27 6.47
N ASN A 8 -5.16 1.43 7.43
CA ASN A 8 -4.16 1.70 8.46
C ASN A 8 -2.83 1.13 7.97
N ILE A 9 -1.77 1.93 8.08
CA ILE A 9 -0.43 1.58 7.61
C ILE A 9 0.52 1.66 8.79
N GLY A 10 1.08 0.51 9.17
CA GLY A 10 2.17 0.40 10.12
C GLY A 10 3.48 0.11 9.40
N VAL A 11 4.58 0.72 9.83
CA VAL A 11 5.93 0.36 9.38
C VAL A 11 6.71 -0.12 10.58
N LEU A 12 7.24 -1.33 10.52
CA LEU A 12 8.07 -1.92 11.55
C LEU A 12 9.44 -2.22 10.99
N ASP A 13 10.49 -1.99 11.76
CA ASP A 13 11.80 -2.56 11.47
C ASP A 13 11.77 -4.04 11.84
N ASN A 14 12.31 -4.90 10.98
CA ASN A 14 12.44 -6.32 11.31
C ASN A 14 13.83 -6.62 11.89
N ASP A 15 13.91 -7.73 12.63
CA ASP A 15 15.15 -8.18 13.30
C ASP A 15 16.32 -8.45 12.33
N SER A 16 16.04 -8.53 11.02
CA SER A 16 17.01 -8.80 9.96
C SER A 16 17.58 -7.54 9.31
N GLY A 17 17.21 -6.35 9.77
CA GLY A 17 17.64 -5.06 9.20
C GLY A 17 16.85 -4.61 7.96
N GLY A 18 15.72 -5.26 7.67
CA GLY A 18 14.71 -4.84 6.70
C GLY A 18 13.53 -4.12 7.36
N ARG A 19 12.51 -3.77 6.56
CA ARG A 19 11.26 -3.18 7.07
C ARG A 19 10.06 -4.00 6.65
N GLU A 20 9.05 -4.03 7.49
CA GLU A 20 7.74 -4.60 7.19
C GLU A 20 6.71 -3.48 7.13
N ILE A 21 5.89 -3.50 6.08
CA ILE A 21 4.72 -2.64 5.96
C ILE A 21 3.50 -3.50 6.26
N HIS A 22 2.80 -3.15 7.33
CA HIS A 22 1.59 -3.82 7.77
C HIS A 22 0.40 -2.97 7.32
N LEU A 23 -0.43 -3.52 6.45
CA LEU A 23 -1.61 -2.86 5.89
C LEU A 23 -2.86 -3.58 6.39
N SER A 24 -3.79 -2.82 6.96
CA SER A 24 -5.10 -3.34 7.35
C SER A 24 -6.20 -2.39 6.92
N PHE A 25 -7.31 -2.93 6.43
CA PHE A 25 -8.46 -2.10 6.06
C PHE A 25 -9.19 -1.59 7.30
N LYS A 26 -9.58 -0.33 7.31
CA LYS A 26 -10.39 0.28 8.37
C LYS A 26 -11.79 -0.32 8.40
N ALA A 27 -12.40 -0.37 9.58
CA ALA A 27 -13.73 -0.94 9.78
C ALA A 27 -14.79 -0.31 8.84
N ASP A 28 -14.75 1.01 8.68
CA ASP A 28 -15.69 1.75 7.82
C ASP A 28 -15.56 1.36 6.34
N PHE A 29 -14.38 0.93 5.89
CA PHE A 29 -14.19 0.43 4.53
C PHE A 29 -14.74 -0.99 4.38
N ARG A 30 -14.56 -1.85 5.39
CA ARG A 30 -15.00 -3.26 5.36
C ARG A 30 -16.52 -3.40 5.25
N ILE A 31 -17.28 -2.44 5.80
CA ILE A 31 -18.75 -2.48 5.75
C ILE A 31 -19.34 -1.97 4.43
N LEU A 32 -18.52 -1.38 3.55
CA LEU A 32 -18.95 -0.95 2.22
C LEU A 32 -19.25 -2.18 1.36
N ASN A 33 -20.16 -2.03 0.38
CA ASN A 33 -20.31 -3.04 -0.65
C ASN A 33 -19.13 -3.02 -1.64
N LEU A 34 -18.94 -4.09 -2.41
CA LEU A 34 -17.82 -4.24 -3.35
C LEU A 34 -17.62 -3.03 -4.28
N GLN A 35 -18.70 -2.50 -4.86
CA GLN A 35 -18.62 -1.34 -5.76
C GLN A 35 -18.11 -0.09 -5.02
N GLN A 36 -18.60 0.14 -3.81
CA GLN A 36 -18.16 1.25 -2.94
C GLN A 36 -16.72 1.06 -2.49
N GLN A 37 -16.30 -0.17 -2.18
CA GLN A 37 -14.91 -0.49 -1.83
C GLN A 37 -13.99 -0.19 -3.00
N SER A 38 -14.30 -0.69 -4.20
CA SER A 38 -13.55 -0.41 -5.43
C SER A 38 -13.43 1.09 -5.69
N GLN A 39 -14.54 1.82 -5.65
CA GLN A 39 -14.54 3.27 -5.89
C GLN A 39 -13.72 4.01 -4.83
N SER A 40 -13.94 3.72 -3.55
CA SER A 40 -13.23 4.38 -2.44
C SER A 40 -11.73 4.11 -2.51
N PHE A 41 -11.31 2.90 -2.88
CA PHE A 41 -9.90 2.56 -3.02
C PHE A 41 -9.24 3.25 -4.23
N GLN A 42 -9.96 3.36 -5.35
CA GLN A 42 -9.48 4.13 -6.52
C GLN A 42 -9.33 5.62 -6.20
N GLU A 43 -10.26 6.20 -5.44
CA GLU A 43 -10.18 7.59 -4.96
C GLU A 43 -8.99 7.79 -4.01
N PHE A 44 -8.71 6.81 -3.16
CA PHE A 44 -7.53 6.83 -2.31
C PHE A 44 -6.22 6.78 -3.11
N ILE A 45 -6.11 5.92 -4.13
CA ILE A 45 -4.95 5.87 -5.04
C ILE A 45 -4.72 7.23 -5.71
N LYS A 46 -5.79 7.87 -6.22
CA LYS A 46 -5.69 9.22 -6.81
C LYS A 46 -5.21 10.26 -5.80
N THR A 47 -5.70 10.19 -4.55
CA THR A 47 -5.25 11.05 -3.46
C THR A 47 -3.76 10.85 -3.19
N LEU A 48 -3.29 9.60 -3.10
CA LEU A 48 -1.88 9.29 -2.91
C LEU A 48 -1.00 9.89 -4.01
N ILE A 49 -1.39 9.71 -5.28
CA ILE A 49 -0.68 10.28 -6.43
C ILE A 49 -0.56 11.81 -6.31
N ASN A 50 -1.68 12.47 -5.99
CA ASN A 50 -1.71 13.93 -5.85
C ASN A 50 -0.84 14.42 -4.69
N GLU A 51 -0.86 13.74 -3.53
CA GLU A 51 -0.01 14.10 -2.39
C GLU A 51 1.48 13.85 -2.69
N ILE A 52 1.82 12.75 -3.38
CA ILE A 52 3.21 12.47 -3.82
C ILE A 52 3.72 13.58 -4.75
N HIS A 53 2.90 14.06 -5.69
CA HIS A 53 3.28 15.14 -6.61
C HIS A 53 3.47 16.51 -5.94
N LYS A 54 2.97 16.70 -4.72
CA LYS A 54 3.22 17.92 -3.94
C LYS A 54 4.57 17.91 -3.21
N LEU A 55 5.20 16.74 -3.11
CA LEU A 55 6.49 16.58 -2.46
C LEU A 55 7.63 16.79 -3.46
N ASP A 56 8.70 17.43 -2.98
CA ASP A 56 9.93 17.54 -3.74
C ASP A 56 10.55 16.16 -3.97
N GLU A 57 11.32 16.03 -5.06
CA GLU A 57 11.90 14.74 -5.43
C GLU A 57 12.86 14.17 -4.39
N SER A 58 13.49 15.05 -3.61
CA SER A 58 14.41 14.73 -2.51
C SER A 58 13.72 14.51 -1.17
N ASP A 59 12.40 14.68 -1.08
CA ASP A 59 11.67 14.46 0.17
C ASP A 59 11.67 12.97 0.54
N ALA A 60 12.19 12.64 1.71
CA ALA A 60 12.26 11.27 2.20
C ALA A 60 10.87 10.61 2.31
N ASN A 61 9.80 11.39 2.52
CA ASN A 61 8.43 10.90 2.57
C ASN A 61 7.93 10.48 1.19
N ARG A 62 8.45 11.09 0.11
CA ARG A 62 8.05 10.76 -1.27
C ARG A 62 8.30 9.30 -1.57
N GLN A 63 9.49 8.79 -1.24
CA GLN A 63 9.84 7.38 -1.46
C GLN A 63 8.91 6.43 -0.69
N GLY A 64 8.62 6.73 0.58
CA GLY A 64 7.71 5.93 1.40
C GLY A 64 6.30 5.90 0.84
N MET A 65 5.77 7.06 0.45
CA MET A 65 4.46 7.15 -0.20
C MET A 65 4.40 6.44 -1.55
N THR A 66 5.44 6.56 -2.39
CA THR A 66 5.51 5.85 -3.67
C THR A 66 5.46 4.34 -3.45
N THR A 67 6.12 3.83 -2.40
CA THR A 67 6.04 2.40 -2.04
C THR A 67 4.61 2.00 -1.67
N ILE A 68 3.93 2.82 -0.84
CA ILE A 68 2.52 2.58 -0.48
C ILE A 68 1.61 2.62 -1.71
N LEU A 69 1.82 3.58 -2.62
CA LEU A 69 1.07 3.69 -3.87
C LEU A 69 1.19 2.42 -4.71
N GLN A 70 2.41 1.92 -4.92
CA GLN A 70 2.66 0.70 -5.68
C GLN A 70 1.95 -0.51 -5.07
N ILE A 71 1.94 -0.63 -3.74
CA ILE A 71 1.18 -1.69 -3.07
C ILE A 71 -0.32 -1.52 -3.30
N CYS A 72 -0.85 -0.30 -3.18
CA CYS A 72 -2.27 -0.03 -3.43
C CYS A 72 -2.67 -0.36 -4.87
N GLU A 73 -1.85 0.00 -5.86
CA GLU A 73 -2.10 -0.36 -7.26
C GLU A 73 -2.13 -1.88 -7.48
N GLN A 74 -1.32 -2.64 -6.74
CA GLN A 74 -1.36 -4.11 -6.76
C GLN A 74 -2.61 -4.68 -6.06
N LEU A 75 -3.11 -4.04 -5.00
CA LEU A 75 -4.29 -4.50 -4.27
C LEU A 75 -5.60 -4.21 -4.99
N GLN A 76 -5.69 -3.10 -5.73
CA GLN A 76 -6.91 -2.68 -6.43
C GLN A 76 -7.58 -3.79 -7.25
N PRO A 77 -6.90 -4.54 -8.15
CA PRO A 77 -7.55 -5.58 -8.94
C PRO A 77 -8.13 -6.71 -8.06
N HIS A 78 -7.51 -7.02 -6.93
CA HIS A 78 -8.00 -8.04 -5.99
C HIS A 78 -9.21 -7.54 -5.18
N ILE A 79 -9.27 -6.24 -4.88
CA ILE A 79 -10.47 -5.62 -4.33
C ILE A 79 -11.58 -5.69 -5.37
N ASP A 80 -11.33 -5.32 -6.62
CA ASP A 80 -12.33 -5.34 -7.70
C ASP A 80 -12.89 -6.75 -7.96
N ALA A 81 -12.07 -7.78 -7.79
CA ALA A 81 -12.46 -9.18 -7.94
C ALA A 81 -13.10 -9.80 -6.68
N ASN A 82 -13.17 -9.07 -5.56
CA ASN A 82 -13.57 -9.60 -4.25
C ASN A 82 -12.72 -10.82 -3.81
N GLU A 83 -11.43 -10.79 -4.14
CA GLU A 83 -10.46 -11.86 -3.86
C GLU A 83 -9.57 -11.55 -2.65
N LEU A 84 -9.72 -10.37 -2.06
CA LEU A 84 -8.91 -9.90 -0.93
C LEU A 84 -9.68 -10.01 0.39
N PRO A 85 -9.23 -10.81 1.37
CA PRO A 85 -9.87 -10.87 2.69
C PRO A 85 -9.58 -9.59 3.47
N LEU A 86 -10.55 -8.69 3.58
CA LEU A 86 -10.37 -7.36 4.17
C LEU A 86 -10.17 -7.38 5.69
N GLU A 87 -10.48 -8.49 6.34
CA GLU A 87 -10.28 -8.68 7.79
C GLU A 87 -8.82 -8.90 8.18
N GLU A 88 -8.01 -9.38 7.23
CA GLU A 88 -6.63 -9.76 7.46
C GLU A 88 -5.67 -8.56 7.37
N THR A 89 -4.50 -8.71 8.00
CA THR A 89 -3.40 -7.76 7.84
C THR A 89 -2.46 -8.27 6.77
N ILE A 90 -2.23 -7.46 5.76
CA ILE A 90 -1.28 -7.73 4.69
C ILE A 90 0.09 -7.26 5.18
N VAL A 91 1.06 -8.17 5.22
CA VAL A 91 2.44 -7.85 5.61
C VAL A 91 3.32 -7.86 4.37
N VAL A 92 3.93 -6.72 4.05
CA VAL A 92 4.83 -6.56 2.91
C VAL A 92 6.25 -6.37 3.43
N ASN A 93 7.13 -7.30 3.08
CA ASN A 93 8.55 -7.23 3.41
C ASN A 93 9.30 -6.35 2.42
N VAL A 94 9.85 -5.25 2.90
CA VAL A 94 10.72 -4.34 2.14
C VAL A 94 12.17 -4.67 2.50
N GLN A 95 12.84 -5.41 1.60
CA GLN A 95 14.26 -5.69 1.77
C GLN A 95 15.08 -4.45 1.43
N SER A 96 15.96 -4.03 2.35
CA SER A 96 16.83 -2.86 2.24
C SER A 96 18.05 -3.09 1.34
N HIS A 97 18.08 -4.17 0.54
CA HIS A 97 19.19 -4.44 -0.36
C HIS A 97 18.73 -4.67 -1.81
N ASN A 98 18.95 -3.61 -2.60
CA ASN A 98 19.06 -3.56 -4.07
C ASN A 98 17.78 -3.16 -4.84
N PRO A 99 17.70 -1.93 -5.40
CA PRO A 99 16.55 -1.47 -6.18
C PRO A 99 16.36 -2.21 -7.52
N PHE A 100 17.33 -3.00 -7.97
CA PHE A 100 17.14 -4.04 -8.99
C PHE A 100 18.15 -5.16 -8.73
N GLY A 101 17.72 -6.30 -8.18
CA GLY A 101 18.63 -7.41 -7.87
C GLY A 101 17.94 -8.76 -7.78
N ASN A 102 17.94 -9.49 -8.90
CA ASN A 102 17.58 -10.91 -9.02
C ASN A 102 16.09 -11.27 -8.89
N ILE A 103 15.28 -10.87 -9.87
CA ILE A 103 14.10 -11.66 -10.22
C ILE A 103 14.60 -12.88 -11.01
N LYS A 104 14.61 -14.05 -10.37
CA LYS A 104 14.57 -15.34 -11.08
C LYS A 104 13.15 -15.89 -10.94
N ILE A 105 12.41 -15.90 -12.05
CA ILE A 105 11.20 -16.70 -12.18
C ILE A 105 11.65 -18.08 -12.66
N SER A 106 11.59 -19.08 -11.77
CA SER A 106 11.63 -20.49 -12.17
C SER A 106 10.21 -21.03 -12.17
N GLY A 107 9.81 -21.60 -13.31
CA GLY A 107 8.57 -22.38 -13.43
C GLY A 107 8.73 -23.80 -12.88
#